data_AF-A0A4Q3T8T0-F1
#
_entry.id   AF-A0A4Q3T8T0-F1
#
_cell.length_a   1.000
_cell.length_b   1.000
_cell.length_c   1.000
_cell.angle_alpha   90.00
_cell.angle_beta   90.00
_cell.angle_gamma   90.00
#
_symmetry.space_group_name_H-M   'P 1'
#
loop_
_entity.id
_entity.type
_entity.pdbx_description
1 polymer ?
#
loop_
_entity_poly.entity_id
_entity_poly.type
_entity_poly.pdbx_seq_one_letter_code
_entity_poly.pdbx_strand_id
1 'polypeptide(L)' 'VGKRNVLTADMVKPGAVVIDVGMNRNDAGKLCGDVDFDGVKEVAGYITPVPGGVGPMTITMLLVNTLEAAERA' A
#
# COMPACT_ATOMS: atom_id res chain seq x y z
N VAL A 1 8.06 8.26 7.59
CA VAL A 1 9.31 8.02 6.82
C VAL A 1 8.96 7.00 5.75
N GLY A 2 8.92 7.41 4.48
CA GLY A 2 8.81 6.49 3.35
C GLY A 2 10.20 6.39 2.71
N LYS A 3 10.64 5.16 2.46
CA LYS A 3 11.93 4.88 1.81
C LYS A 3 11.61 3.90 0.69
N ARG A 4 12.00 4.28 -0.52
CA ARG A 4 11.74 3.49 -1.72
C ARG A 4 12.42 2.13 -1.63
N ASN A 5 11.70 1.07 -2.04
CA ASN A 5 12.20 -0.30 -2.18
C ASN A 5 12.91 -0.86 -0.93
N VAL A 6 12.37 -0.60 0.25
CA VAL A 6 12.91 -1.14 1.51
C VAL A 6 12.59 -2.61 1.68
N LEU A 7 11.42 -3.04 1.18
CA LEU A 7 10.99 -4.44 1.25
C LEU A 7 11.30 -5.13 -0.08
N THR A 8 12.20 -6.12 -0.04
CA THR A 8 12.61 -6.94 -1.20
C THR A 8 12.04 -8.37 -1.11
N ALA A 9 12.10 -9.12 -2.21
CA ALA A 9 11.49 -10.44 -2.33
C ALA A 9 11.99 -11.47 -1.29
N ASP A 10 13.27 -11.42 -0.93
CA ASP A 10 13.90 -12.31 0.06
C ASP A 10 13.42 -12.07 1.49
N MET A 11 12.85 -10.89 1.76
CA MET A 11 12.26 -10.53 3.05
C MET A 11 10.82 -11.04 3.20
N VAL A 12 10.20 -11.51 2.11
CA VAL A 12 8.78 -11.87 2.06
C VAL A 12 8.62 -13.39 2.13
N LYS A 13 7.79 -13.84 3.08
CA LYS A 13 7.42 -15.25 3.17
C LYS A 13 6.62 -15.67 1.91
N PRO A 14 6.93 -16.81 1.28
CA PRO A 14 6.14 -17.32 0.15
C PRO A 14 4.65 -17.41 0.48
N GLY A 15 3.80 -16.86 -0.40
CA GLY A 15 2.36 -16.82 -0.22
C GLY A 15 1.84 -15.75 0.75
N ALA A 16 2.70 -14.86 1.27
CA ALA A 16 2.26 -13.79 2.17
C ALA A 16 1.31 -12.79 1.49
N VAL A 17 0.48 -12.13 2.29
CA VAL A 17 -0.27 -10.95 1.89
C VAL A 17 0.55 -9.72 2.25
N VAL A 18 0.90 -8.92 1.24
CA VAL A 18 1.70 -7.69 1.40
C VAL A 18 0.80 -6.48 1.19
N ILE A 19 0.72 -5.63 2.20
CA ILE A 19 -0.02 -4.37 2.16
C ILE A 19 0.99 -3.22 2.18
N ASP A 20 1.15 -2.57 1.03
CA ASP A 20 2.04 -1.43 0.83
C ASP A 20 1.29 -0.12 1.10
N VAL A 21 1.64 0.51 2.22
CA VAL A 21 1.09 1.81 2.66
C VAL A 21 1.97 2.98 2.20
N GLY A 22 3.07 2.70 1.51
CA GLY A 22 4.08 3.66 1.09
C GLY A 22 3.54 4.63 0.05
N MET A 23 3.86 5.92 0.24
CA MET A 23 3.48 7.02 -0.64
C MET A 23 4.74 7.84 -0.96
N ASN A 24 5.61 7.27 -1.77
CA ASN A 24 6.86 7.91 -2.20
C ASN A 24 6.76 8.43 -3.63
N ARG A 25 7.69 9.30 -4.03
CA ARG A 25 7.92 9.65 -5.43
C ARG A 25 9.27 9.10 -5.88
N ASN A 26 9.29 8.47 -7.05
CA ASN A 26 10.55 8.07 -7.67
C ASN A 26 11.25 9.27 -8.32
N ASP A 27 12.43 9.03 -8.89
CA ASP A 27 13.27 10.08 -9.52
C ASP A 27 12.59 10.75 -10.72
N ALA A 28 11.62 10.06 -11.34
CA ALA A 28 10.77 10.58 -12.41
C ALA A 28 9.49 11.27 -11.90
N GLY A 29 9.34 11.44 -10.58
CA GLY A 29 8.20 12.09 -9.93
C GLY A 29 6.92 11.23 -9.85
N LYS A 30 6.94 9.98 -10.33
CA LYS A 30 5.80 9.05 -10.27
C LYS A 30 5.63 8.50 -8.86
N LEU A 31 4.37 8.29 -8.47
CA LEU A 31 4.03 7.67 -7.19
C LEU A 31 4.52 6.22 -7.17
N CYS A 32 5.16 5.82 -6.08
CA CYS A 32 5.62 4.46 -5.83
C CYS A 32 5.51 4.13 -4.34
N GLY A 33 5.49 2.84 -4.02
CA GLY A 33 5.37 2.34 -2.66
C GLY A 33 6.71 2.24 -1.91
N ASP A 34 6.69 1.57 -0.76
CA ASP A 34 7.88 1.19 -0.01
C ASP A 34 8.43 -0.18 -0.46
N VAL A 35 7.65 -0.94 -1.21
CA VAL A 35 7.96 -2.31 -1.64
C VAL A 35 8.51 -2.35 -3.07
N ASP A 36 9.51 -3.20 -3.31
CA ASP A 36 9.88 -3.60 -4.67
C ASP A 36 8.79 -4.51 -5.26
N PHE A 37 7.77 -3.87 -5.87
CA PHE A 37 6.57 -4.54 -6.34
C PHE A 37 6.86 -5.66 -7.34
N ASP A 38 7.81 -5.45 -8.25
CA ASP A 38 8.10 -6.41 -9.32
C ASP A 38 8.78 -7.68 -8.82
N GLY A 39 9.67 -7.57 -7.83
CA GLY A 39 10.27 -8.74 -7.20
C GLY A 39 9.30 -9.44 -6.24
N VAL A 40 8.55 -8.66 -5.44
CA VAL A 40 7.69 -9.22 -4.38
C VAL A 40 6.43 -9.88 -4.94
N LYS A 41 5.88 -9.44 -6.08
CA LYS A 41 4.69 -10.05 -6.68
C LYS A 41 4.88 -11.52 -7.07
N GLU A 42 6.11 -11.95 -7.31
CA GLU A 42 6.44 -13.34 -7.67
C GLU A 42 6.47 -14.28 -6.45
N VAL A 43 6.60 -13.72 -5.24
CA VAL A 43 6.71 -14.48 -3.97
C VAL A 43 5.44 -14.37 -3.15
N ALA A 44 4.83 -13.18 -3.11
CA ALA A 44 3.62 -12.92 -2.36
C ALA A 44 2.41 -13.62 -2.98
N GLY A 45 1.47 -14.06 -2.14
CA GLY A 45 0.17 -14.54 -2.61
C GLY A 45 -0.74 -13.39 -3.06
N TYR A 46 -0.62 -12.24 -2.38
CA TYR A 46 -1.31 -11.00 -2.71
C TYR A 46 -0.42 -9.80 -2.39
N ILE A 47 -0.47 -8.76 -3.22
CA ILE A 47 0.23 -7.50 -2.99
C ILE A 47 -0.62 -6.31 -3.48
N THR A 48 -0.67 -5.23 -2.69
CA THR A 48 -1.35 -4.00 -3.10
C THR A 48 -0.48 -3.16 -4.05
N PRO A 49 -1.00 -2.66 -5.18
CA PRO A 49 -0.25 -1.79 -6.07
C PRO A 49 -0.11 -0.37 -5.50
N VAL A 50 0.95 0.34 -5.89
CA VAL A 50 1.09 1.78 -5.66
C VAL A 50 1.46 2.45 -6.98
N PRO A 51 0.63 3.36 -7.53
CA PRO A 51 -0.67 3.84 -7.02
C PRO A 51 -1.81 2.79 -7.11
N GLY A 52 -2.90 3.05 -6.37
CA GLY A 52 -4.18 2.34 -6.55
C GLY A 52 -4.55 1.29 -5.49
N GLY A 53 -3.65 1.01 -4.53
CA GLY A 53 -3.89 0.08 -3.43
C GLY A 53 -4.50 0.75 -2.20
N VAL A 54 -3.66 1.06 -1.20
CA VAL A 54 -4.13 1.55 0.11
C VAL A 54 -4.66 2.98 0.07
N GLY A 55 -4.12 3.85 -0.79
CA GLY A 55 -4.47 5.27 -0.86
C GLY A 55 -5.98 5.56 -0.95
N PRO A 56 -6.71 4.97 -1.91
CA PRO A 56 -8.16 5.12 -2.01
C PRO A 56 -8.92 4.72 -0.73
N MET A 57 -8.44 3.70 -0.01
CA MET A 57 -9.10 3.21 1.21
C MET A 57 -9.07 4.23 2.34
N THR A 58 -8.06 5.10 2.42
CA THR A 58 -8.02 6.17 3.43
C THR A 58 -9.20 7.13 3.28
N ILE A 59 -9.53 7.54 2.05
CA ILE A 59 -10.68 8.43 1.79
C ILE A 59 -11.99 7.68 2.06
N THR A 60 -12.10 6.44 1.58
CA THR A 60 -13.29 5.61 1.83
C THR A 60 -13.58 5.49 3.32
N MET A 61 -12.56 5.20 4.15
CA MET A 61 -12.74 5.05 5.59
C MET A 61 -13.03 6.37 6.30
N LEU A 62 -12.56 7.51 5.78
CA LEU A 62 -12.99 8.81 6.28
C LEU A 62 -14.52 9.01 6.11
N LEU A 63 -15.07 8.59 4.96
CA LEU A 63 -16.52 8.69 4.70
C LEU A 63 -17.31 7.74 5.60
N VAL A 64 -16.83 6.50 5.79
CA VAL A 64 -17.43 5.53 6.72
C VAL A 64 -17.48 6.11 8.13
N ASN A 65 -16.34 6.61 8.63
CA ASN A 65 -16.28 7.22 9.96
C ASN A 65 -17.22 8.43 10.10
N THR A 66 -17.36 9.22 9.03
CA THR A 66 -18.27 10.38 9.02
C THR A 66 -19.74 9.95 9.12
N LEU A 67 -20.14 8.90 8.38
CA LEU A 67 -21.49 8.35 8.43
C LEU A 67 -21.78 7.74 9.81
N GLU A 68 -20.87 6.93 10.34
CA GLU A 68 -21.02 6.33 11.67
C GLU A 68 -21.15 7.39 12.77
N ALA A 69 -20.43 8.51 12.66
CA ALA A 69 -20.54 9.61 13.61
C ALA A 69 -21.91 10.31 13.54
N ALA A 70 -22.48 10.45 12.34
CA ALA A 70 -23.80 11.04 12.14
C ALA A 70 -24.93 10.13 12.64
N GLU A 71 -24.82 8.81 12.47
CA GLU A 71 -25.83 7.83 12.92
C GLU A 71 -25.89 7.65 14.44
N ARG A 72 -24.79 7.96 15.16
CA ARG A 72 -24.68 7.85 16.61
C ARG A 72 -25.11 9.11 17.38
N ALA A 73 -25.35 10.22 16.68
CA ALA A 73 -25.78 11.49 17.25
C ALA A 73 -27.30 11.51 17.52
#